data_AF-U6N0H1-F1
#
_entry.id   AF-U6N0H1-F1
#
_cell.length_a   1.000
_cell.length_b   1.000
_cell.length_c   1.000
_cell.angle_alpha   90.00
_cell.angle_beta   90.00
_cell.angle_gamma   90.00
#
_symmetry.space_group_name_H-M   'P 1'
#
loop_
_entity.id
_entity.type
_entity.pdbx_description
1 polymer ?
#
loop_
_entity_poly.entity_id
_entity_poly.type
_entity_poly.pdbx_seq_one_letter_code
_entity_poly.pdbx_strand_id
1 'polypeptide(L)'
;MGTLVPVPPASGEAGPVALELPPKPIPLPLSGQLNPSAFITNLWLSVRVCPCGFSRTDLLLIARSLPKAEVGAGVSQPVIFRMQRPACTALLSPTGTLSIMGGITKEQALWQAYRVAYKLKYRIWWKPVTQGHGVGNCEDQPIVEYVCNPEIEFSPEASSVLQLVCRVDLGGSFRPDIPTVLDHPQIRTVAIDTRDGVAVRIPHIQASTAAQCHSAGSAVALDGFGGDMLSIDAEDVGREFRGRRAARAKGPTCLIFRTGKILVLGCKSPEEINAAIDFVWPAVVGL
;
A
#
# COMPACT_ATOMS: atom_id res chain seq x y z
N MET A 1 6.80 -0.20 -29.60
CA MET A 1 6.81 -1.02 -28.38
C MET A 1 5.36 -1.22 -27.96
N GLY A 2 4.85 -2.45 -27.96
CA GLY A 2 3.45 -2.71 -27.63
C GLY A 2 3.21 -2.45 -26.15
N THR A 3 2.28 -1.56 -25.81
CA THR A 3 1.85 -1.31 -24.44
C THR A 3 1.25 -2.61 -23.90
N LEU A 4 1.95 -3.28 -22.98
CA LEU A 4 1.45 -4.48 -22.31
C LEU A 4 0.20 -4.10 -21.50
N VAL A 5 -0.98 -4.36 -22.06
CA VAL A 5 -2.25 -4.22 -21.36
C VAL A 5 -2.30 -5.33 -20.30
N PRO A 6 -2.42 -5.00 -19.00
CA PRO A 6 -2.53 -6.03 -17.97
C PRO A 6 -3.75 -6.91 -18.25
N VAL A 7 -3.63 -8.23 -18.10
CA VAL A 7 -4.74 -9.16 -18.29
C VAL A 7 -5.68 -9.06 -17.07
N PRO A 8 -7.01 -9.04 -17.25
CA PRO A 8 -7.93 -9.09 -16.13
C PRO A 8 -7.68 -10.32 -15.25
N PRO A 9 -7.70 -10.17 -13.92
CA PRO A 9 -7.50 -11.29 -13.00
C PRO A 9 -8.61 -12.35 -13.17
N ALA A 10 -8.23 -13.62 -13.12
CA ALA A 10 -9.14 -14.76 -13.33
C ALA A 10 -10.24 -14.89 -12.26
N SER A 11 -9.98 -14.39 -11.03
CA SER A 11 -10.96 -14.35 -9.94
C SER A 11 -11.30 -12.89 -9.58
N GLY A 12 -12.61 -12.61 -9.52
CA GLY A 12 -13.13 -11.32 -9.04
C GLY A 12 -13.20 -11.20 -7.52
N GLU A 13 -12.74 -12.22 -6.80
CA GLU A 13 -12.78 -12.29 -5.35
C GLU A 13 -11.73 -11.34 -4.76
N ALA A 14 -12.20 -10.42 -3.91
CA ALA A 14 -11.37 -9.61 -3.04
C ALA A 14 -11.32 -10.30 -1.68
N GLY A 15 -10.13 -10.60 -1.19
CA GLY A 15 -9.94 -11.35 0.04
C GLY A 15 -8.48 -11.36 0.47
N PRO A 16 -8.20 -11.68 1.75
CA PRO A 16 -6.85 -11.86 2.23
C PRO A 16 -6.11 -12.87 1.34
N VAL A 17 -4.99 -12.46 0.76
CA VAL A 17 -4.21 -13.30 -0.15
C VAL A 17 -3.32 -14.19 0.70
N ALA A 18 -3.48 -15.51 0.62
CA ALA A 18 -2.63 -16.45 1.34
C ALA A 18 -1.16 -16.22 0.96
N LEU A 19 -0.30 -16.12 1.97
CA LEU A 19 1.13 -15.97 1.83
C LEU A 19 1.80 -17.24 2.32
N GLU A 20 2.45 -17.96 1.41
CA GLU A 20 3.26 -19.12 1.77
C GLU A 20 4.56 -18.63 2.41
N LEU A 21 4.66 -18.79 3.72
CA LEU A 21 5.90 -18.53 4.44
C LEU A 21 6.71 -19.83 4.58
N PRO A 22 8.05 -19.75 4.51
CA PRO A 22 8.92 -20.86 4.88
C PRO A 22 8.56 -21.42 6.26
N PRO A 23 8.57 -22.76 6.44
CA PRO A 23 8.23 -23.38 7.72
C PRO A 23 9.18 -22.89 8.81
N LYS A 24 8.62 -22.47 9.94
CA LYS A 24 9.38 -21.98 11.10
C LYS A 24 9.62 -23.12 12.10
N PRO A 25 10.74 -23.11 12.85
CA PRO A 25 11.00 -24.13 13.85
C PRO A 25 9.96 -24.08 14.97
N ILE A 26 9.28 -25.19 15.22
CA ILE A 26 8.26 -25.29 16.27
C ILE A 26 8.82 -26.19 17.40
N PRO A 27 8.87 -25.72 18.66
CA PRO A 27 9.21 -26.58 19.79
C PRO A 27 8.27 -27.79 19.87
N LEU A 28 8.81 -28.98 20.18
CA LEU A 28 8.03 -30.22 20.31
C LEU A 28 6.75 -30.06 21.17
N PRO A 29 6.78 -29.37 22.34
CA PRO A 29 5.58 -29.17 23.16
C PRO A 29 4.46 -28.39 22.46
N LEU A 30 4.80 -27.56 21.46
CA LEU A 30 3.87 -26.70 20.73
C LEU A 30 3.46 -27.27 19.36
N SER A 31 4.05 -28.38 18.94
CA SER A 31 3.82 -29.00 17.62
C SER A 31 2.35 -29.37 17.35
N GLY A 32 1.57 -29.70 18.38
CA GLY A 32 0.14 -29.95 18.29
C GLY A 32 -0.76 -28.72 18.53
N GLN A 33 -0.18 -27.57 18.90
CA GLN A 33 -0.92 -26.36 19.27
C GLN A 33 -0.75 -25.22 18.25
N LEU A 34 0.31 -25.26 17.44
CA LEU A 34 0.63 -24.27 16.42
C LEU A 34 0.27 -24.79 15.03
N ASN A 35 -0.43 -23.98 14.26
CA ASN A 35 -0.67 -24.19 12.83
C ASN A 35 -0.59 -22.82 12.12
N PRO A 36 0.63 -22.29 11.91
CA PRO A 36 0.80 -20.93 11.43
C PRO A 36 0.32 -20.78 9.99
N SER A 37 -0.50 -19.76 9.75
CA SER A 37 -0.96 -19.36 8.42
C SER A 37 -0.77 -17.86 8.25
N ALA A 38 -0.41 -17.42 7.05
CA ALA A 38 -0.15 -16.01 6.77
C ALA A 38 -0.99 -15.52 5.61
N PHE A 39 -1.45 -14.28 5.72
CA PHE A 39 -2.35 -13.65 4.78
C PHE A 39 -1.98 -12.18 4.58
N ILE A 40 -1.75 -11.77 3.34
CA ILE A 40 -1.68 -10.36 2.97
C ILE A 40 -3.09 -9.80 3.04
N THR A 41 -3.31 -8.91 4.00
CA THR A 41 -4.61 -8.28 4.26
C THR A 41 -4.76 -6.94 3.53
N ASN A 42 -3.64 -6.27 3.24
CA ASN A 42 -3.64 -5.01 2.51
C ASN A 42 -2.33 -4.82 1.74
N LEU A 43 -2.44 -4.34 0.51
CA LEU A 43 -1.34 -3.96 -0.36
C LEU A 43 -1.56 -2.51 -0.78
N TRP A 44 -0.51 -1.70 -0.72
CA TRP A 44 -0.47 -0.35 -1.25
C TRP A 44 0.54 -0.28 -2.39
N LEU A 45 0.02 -0.12 -3.61
CA LEU A 45 0.79 0.06 -4.83
C LEU A 45 0.68 1.49 -5.33
N SER A 46 1.77 2.04 -5.83
CA SER A 46 1.85 3.38 -6.40
C SER A 46 2.38 3.32 -7.83
N VAL A 47 1.77 4.08 -8.72
CA VAL A 47 2.18 4.21 -10.12
C VAL A 47 1.98 5.66 -10.58
N ARG A 48 2.96 6.23 -11.27
CA ARG A 48 2.83 7.56 -11.87
C ARG A 48 2.08 7.44 -13.20
N VAL A 49 0.94 8.13 -13.32
CA VAL A 49 0.08 8.08 -14.51
C VAL A 49 0.10 9.37 -15.34
N CYS A 50 0.49 10.50 -14.73
CA CYS A 50 0.68 11.76 -15.43
C CYS A 50 1.89 12.50 -14.83
N PRO A 51 3.00 12.67 -15.56
CA PRO A 51 4.19 13.34 -15.03
C PRO A 51 3.98 14.83 -14.72
N CYS A 52 3.10 15.49 -15.48
CA CYS A 52 2.78 16.92 -15.32
C CYS A 52 1.82 17.19 -14.14
N GLY A 53 1.24 16.14 -13.57
CA GLY A 53 0.21 16.25 -12.53
C GLY A 53 -1.15 16.69 -13.08
N PHE A 54 -2.02 17.11 -12.17
CA PHE A 54 -3.38 17.55 -12.47
C PHE A 54 -3.66 18.86 -11.75
N SER A 55 -4.26 19.82 -12.45
CA SER A 55 -4.78 21.01 -11.81
C SER A 55 -5.98 20.67 -10.94
N ARG A 56 -6.36 21.60 -10.05
CA ARG A 56 -7.56 21.43 -9.23
C ARG A 56 -8.83 21.27 -10.07
N THR A 57 -8.92 22.00 -11.19
CA THR A 57 -10.03 21.91 -12.13
C THR A 57 -10.11 20.54 -12.78
N ASP A 58 -8.97 19.96 -13.13
CA ASP A 58 -8.90 18.61 -13.69
C ASP A 58 -9.39 17.56 -12.69
N LEU A 59 -8.94 17.64 -11.44
CA LEU A 59 -9.36 16.71 -10.38
C LEU A 59 -10.87 16.79 -10.12
N LEU A 60 -11.46 18.00 -10.15
CA LEU A 60 -12.91 18.20 -10.03
C LEU A 60 -13.66 17.60 -11.22
N LEU A 61 -13.16 17.81 -12.45
CA LEU A 61 -13.74 17.21 -13.65
C LEU A 61 -13.66 15.67 -13.57
N ILE A 62 -12.52 15.12 -13.18
CA ILE A 62 -12.30 13.68 -13.01
C ILE A 62 -13.29 13.10 -11.98
N ALA A 63 -13.45 13.75 -10.83
CA ALA A 63 -14.36 13.31 -9.78
C ALA A 63 -15.84 13.35 -10.22
N ARG A 64 -16.22 14.30 -11.07
CA ARG A 64 -17.59 14.39 -11.63
C ARG A 64 -17.84 13.37 -12.74
N SER A 65 -16.82 13.07 -13.54
CA SER A 65 -16.94 12.20 -14.72
C SER A 65 -16.89 10.71 -14.36
N LEU A 66 -16.25 10.34 -13.25
CA LEU A 66 -16.08 8.95 -12.86
C LEU A 66 -17.03 8.53 -11.73
N PRO A 67 -17.64 7.34 -11.82
CA PRO A 67 -18.54 6.86 -10.78
C PRO A 67 -17.78 6.53 -9.49
N LYS A 68 -18.40 6.81 -8.34
CA LYS A 68 -17.82 6.56 -7.00
C LYS A 68 -16.47 7.23 -6.78
N ALA A 69 -16.29 8.40 -7.41
CA ALA A 69 -15.17 9.27 -7.22
C ALA A 69 -15.56 10.41 -6.26
N GLU A 70 -14.70 10.69 -5.30
CA GLU A 70 -14.90 11.71 -4.28
C GLU A 70 -13.65 12.58 -4.22
N VAL A 71 -13.82 13.89 -3.98
CA VAL A 71 -12.70 14.82 -3.82
C VAL A 71 -13.04 15.81 -2.71
N GLY A 72 -12.13 15.95 -1.75
CA GLY A 72 -12.29 16.90 -0.63
C GLY A 72 -12.13 18.34 -1.10
N ALA A 73 -12.54 19.31 -0.28
CA ALA A 73 -12.55 20.74 -0.64
C ALA A 73 -11.17 21.39 -0.80
N GLY A 74 -10.12 20.83 -0.19
CA GLY A 74 -8.76 21.39 -0.22
C GLY A 74 -8.04 21.27 -1.57
N VAL A 75 -7.09 22.18 -1.82
CA VAL A 75 -6.34 22.26 -3.10
C VAL A 75 -5.43 21.04 -3.32
N SER A 76 -4.87 20.48 -2.25
CA SER A 76 -3.98 19.30 -2.28
C SER A 76 -4.72 17.96 -2.13
N GLN A 77 -6.04 17.97 -2.05
CA GLN A 77 -6.81 16.75 -1.78
C GLN A 77 -6.83 15.83 -3.01
N PRO A 78 -6.50 14.54 -2.86
CA PRO A 78 -6.57 13.58 -3.95
C PRO A 78 -8.03 13.26 -4.31
N VAL A 79 -8.22 12.70 -5.51
CA VAL A 79 -9.50 12.07 -5.89
C VAL A 79 -9.48 10.63 -5.40
N ILE A 80 -10.48 10.25 -4.62
CA ILE A 80 -10.65 8.91 -4.06
C ILE A 80 -11.64 8.15 -4.94
N PHE A 81 -11.28 6.96 -5.43
CA PHE A 81 -12.19 6.08 -6.16
C PHE A 81 -12.47 4.81 -5.35
N ARG A 82 -13.74 4.49 -5.14
CA ARG A 82 -14.16 3.21 -4.55
C ARG A 82 -14.45 2.19 -5.64
N MET A 83 -13.45 1.37 -5.93
CA MET A 83 -13.49 0.39 -7.02
C MET A 83 -14.12 -0.93 -6.56
N GLN A 84 -14.65 -1.67 -7.53
CA GLN A 84 -15.28 -2.97 -7.32
C GLN A 84 -14.74 -3.97 -8.34
N ARG A 85 -14.74 -5.25 -7.97
CA ARG A 85 -14.26 -6.40 -8.76
C ARG A 85 -12.83 -6.21 -9.31
N PRO A 86 -11.80 -6.39 -8.46
CA PRO A 86 -11.87 -6.59 -7.00
C PRO A 86 -12.16 -5.30 -6.23
N ALA A 87 -12.70 -5.40 -5.02
CA ALA A 87 -12.96 -4.25 -4.15
C ALA A 87 -11.64 -3.64 -3.65
N CYS A 88 -11.40 -2.37 -3.99
CA CYS A 88 -10.20 -1.64 -3.56
C CYS A 88 -10.46 -0.13 -3.59
N THR A 89 -9.55 0.64 -2.98
CA THR A 89 -9.59 2.10 -3.02
C THR A 89 -8.44 2.60 -3.87
N ALA A 90 -8.72 3.47 -4.82
CA ALA A 90 -7.70 4.18 -5.58
C ALA A 90 -7.64 5.65 -5.16
N LEU A 91 -6.46 6.24 -5.18
CA LEU A 91 -6.18 7.62 -4.81
C LEU A 91 -5.38 8.27 -5.93
N LEU A 92 -5.96 9.23 -6.63
CA LEU A 92 -5.24 10.04 -7.61
C LEU A 92 -4.82 11.36 -6.96
N SER A 93 -3.52 11.49 -6.75
CA SER A 93 -2.93 12.71 -6.20
C SER A 93 -2.82 13.82 -7.25
N PRO A 94 -2.80 15.10 -6.84
CA PRO A 94 -2.54 16.23 -7.75
C PRO A 94 -1.20 16.14 -8.49
N THR A 95 -0.23 15.40 -7.95
CA THR A 95 1.08 15.16 -8.59
C THR A 95 1.02 14.15 -9.74
N GLY A 96 -0.17 13.61 -10.04
CA GLY A 96 -0.37 12.62 -11.10
C GLY A 96 0.08 11.21 -10.72
N THR A 97 0.35 10.97 -9.44
CA THR A 97 0.55 9.62 -8.91
C THR A 97 -0.78 9.00 -8.51
N LEU A 98 -1.00 7.78 -9.01
CA LEU A 98 -2.13 6.93 -8.68
C LEU A 98 -1.70 5.86 -7.67
N SER A 99 -2.35 5.82 -6.52
CA SER A 99 -2.17 4.81 -5.49
C SER A 99 -3.36 3.87 -5.44
N ILE A 100 -3.12 2.56 -5.40
CA ILE A 100 -4.15 1.52 -5.25
C ILE A 100 -3.93 0.81 -3.91
N MET A 101 -4.99 0.68 -3.12
CA MET A 101 -4.97 0.08 -1.79
C MET A 101 -6.09 -0.94 -1.62
N GLY A 102 -5.79 -2.11 -1.06
CA GLY A 102 -6.78 -3.10 -0.67
C GLY A 102 -6.19 -4.48 -0.39
N GLY A 103 -7.01 -5.40 0.11
CA GLY A 103 -6.70 -6.82 0.20
C GLY A 103 -6.78 -7.48 -1.18
N ILE A 104 -5.83 -7.13 -2.04
CA ILE A 104 -5.75 -7.57 -3.44
C ILE A 104 -4.32 -7.92 -3.80
N THR A 105 -4.14 -8.73 -4.84
CA THR A 105 -2.81 -9.07 -5.36
C THR A 105 -2.19 -7.89 -6.13
N LYS A 106 -0.88 -7.96 -6.41
CA LYS A 106 -0.19 -6.96 -7.21
C LYS A 106 -0.77 -6.86 -8.63
N GLU A 107 -1.10 -8.00 -9.23
CA GLU A 107 -1.68 -8.10 -10.58
C GLU A 107 -3.07 -7.47 -10.61
N GLN A 108 -3.89 -7.76 -9.60
CA GLN A 108 -5.20 -7.15 -9.41
C GLN A 108 -5.10 -5.63 -9.24
N ALA A 109 -4.12 -5.15 -8.46
CA ALA A 109 -3.89 -3.72 -8.26
C ALA A 109 -3.45 -3.02 -9.56
N LEU A 110 -2.55 -3.64 -10.33
CA LEU A 110 -2.11 -3.15 -11.64
C LEU A 110 -3.25 -3.08 -12.64
N TRP A 111 -4.11 -4.10 -12.69
CA TRP A 111 -5.31 -4.09 -13.52
C TRP A 111 -6.26 -2.94 -13.14
N GLN A 112 -6.49 -2.71 -11.85
CA GLN A 112 -7.31 -1.59 -11.38
C GLN A 112 -6.68 -0.24 -11.72
N ALA A 113 -5.37 -0.10 -11.56
CA ALA A 113 -4.63 1.10 -11.96
C ALA A 113 -4.77 1.38 -13.46
N TYR A 114 -4.61 0.35 -14.30
CA TYR A 114 -4.82 0.44 -15.74
C TYR A 114 -6.25 0.90 -16.09
N ARG A 115 -7.27 0.33 -15.44
CA ARG A 115 -8.68 0.74 -15.67
C ARG A 115 -8.91 2.22 -15.37
N VAL A 116 -8.32 2.73 -14.30
CA VAL A 116 -8.39 4.15 -13.97
C VAL A 116 -7.65 4.97 -15.02
N ALA A 117 -6.39 4.64 -15.32
CA ALA A 117 -5.57 5.35 -16.30
C ALA A 117 -6.21 5.39 -17.69
N TYR A 118 -6.82 4.28 -18.13
CA TYR A 118 -7.56 4.20 -19.39
C TYR A 118 -8.74 5.17 -19.43
N LYS A 119 -9.54 5.23 -18.36
CA LYS A 119 -10.66 6.19 -18.29
C LYS A 119 -10.15 7.63 -18.25
N LEU A 120 -9.10 7.89 -17.46
CA LEU A 120 -8.46 9.20 -17.42
C LEU A 120 -8.00 9.61 -18.83
N LYS A 121 -7.42 8.71 -19.60
CA LYS A 121 -6.92 9.00 -20.95
C LYS A 121 -8.01 9.24 -21.99
N TYR A 122 -9.07 8.43 -21.99
CA TYR A 122 -10.01 8.34 -23.13
C TYR A 122 -11.46 8.73 -22.83
N ARG A 123 -11.85 8.95 -21.56
CA ARG A 123 -13.28 9.05 -21.16
C ARG A 123 -13.64 10.29 -20.35
N ILE A 124 -12.71 11.24 -20.17
CA ILE A 124 -12.94 12.42 -19.31
C ILE A 124 -12.88 13.71 -20.11
N TRP A 125 -11.93 13.81 -21.02
CA TRP A 125 -11.72 15.02 -21.82
C TRP A 125 -12.67 14.99 -23.00
N TRP A 126 -13.35 16.09 -23.23
CA TRP A 126 -14.28 16.24 -24.33
C TRP A 126 -14.26 17.68 -24.85
N LYS A 127 -14.66 17.85 -26.11
CA LYS A 127 -14.88 19.15 -26.73
C LYS A 127 -16.29 19.19 -27.34
N PRO A 128 -16.96 20.35 -27.37
CA PRO A 128 -18.23 20.48 -28.06
C PRO A 128 -18.01 20.34 -29.58
N VAL A 129 -18.91 19.65 -30.25
CA VAL A 129 -18.94 19.58 -31.71
C VAL A 129 -19.73 20.79 -32.22
N THR A 130 -19.05 21.74 -32.85
CA THR A 130 -19.73 22.86 -33.54
C THR A 130 -20.39 22.32 -34.79
N GLN A 131 -21.71 22.11 -34.76
CA GLN A 131 -22.46 21.87 -35.99
C GLN A 131 -22.34 23.12 -36.89
N GLY A 132 -21.87 22.92 -38.12
CA GLY A 132 -21.96 23.97 -39.14
C GLY A 132 -23.43 24.33 -39.34
N HIS A 133 -23.74 25.63 -39.35
CA HIS A 133 -25.09 26.16 -39.59
C HIS A 133 -25.77 25.42 -40.74
N GLY A 134 -26.74 24.56 -40.42
CA GLY A 134 -27.33 23.68 -41.43
C GLY A 134 -28.43 22.78 -40.89
N VAL A 135 -29.59 23.40 -40.65
CA VAL A 135 -30.93 22.79 -40.73
C VAL A 135 -31.30 21.74 -39.66
N GLY A 136 -32.26 22.11 -38.81
CA GLY A 136 -33.26 21.15 -38.30
C GLY A 136 -33.53 21.25 -36.81
N ASN A 137 -34.65 21.90 -36.46
CA ASN A 137 -35.27 21.89 -35.15
C ASN A 137 -35.40 20.45 -34.59
N CYS A 138 -34.63 20.11 -33.55
CA CYS A 138 -34.89 19.01 -32.63
C CYS A 138 -33.98 19.18 -31.39
N GLU A 139 -34.58 19.54 -30.26
CA GLU A 139 -34.03 19.59 -28.88
C GLU A 139 -32.50 19.41 -28.75
N ASP A 140 -31.79 20.53 -28.80
CA ASP A 140 -30.33 20.66 -28.82
C ASP A 140 -29.66 20.08 -27.56
N GLN A 141 -29.45 18.77 -27.52
CA GLN A 141 -28.40 18.22 -26.66
C GLN A 141 -27.04 18.56 -27.28
N PRO A 142 -26.13 19.23 -26.54
CA PRO A 142 -24.81 19.53 -27.06
C PRO A 142 -24.10 18.21 -27.38
N ILE A 143 -23.80 17.99 -28.66
CA ILE A 143 -23.01 16.85 -29.10
C ILE A 143 -21.57 17.08 -28.65
N VAL A 144 -21.03 16.14 -27.89
CA VAL A 144 -19.65 16.18 -27.38
C VAL A 144 -18.81 15.08 -28.01
N GLU A 145 -17.56 15.39 -28.33
CA GLU A 145 -16.56 14.44 -28.79
C GLU A 145 -15.51 14.23 -27.70
N TYR A 146 -15.29 12.98 -27.27
CA TYR A 146 -14.23 12.66 -26.32
C TYR A 146 -12.85 12.76 -26.99
N VAL A 147 -11.92 13.41 -26.30
CA VAL A 147 -10.55 13.63 -26.76
C VAL A 147 -9.59 12.79 -25.92
N CYS A 148 -8.60 12.19 -26.57
CA CYS A 148 -7.51 11.48 -25.89
C CYS A 148 -6.57 12.50 -25.24
N ASN A 149 -6.26 12.36 -23.95
CA ASN A 149 -5.19 13.13 -23.32
C ASN A 149 -3.84 12.40 -23.46
N PRO A 150 -2.88 12.95 -24.24
CA PRO A 150 -1.60 12.29 -24.48
C PRO A 150 -0.68 12.29 -23.26
N GLU A 151 -0.87 13.20 -22.30
CA GLU A 151 -0.02 13.32 -21.09
C GLU A 151 -0.22 12.17 -20.10
N ILE A 152 -1.26 11.37 -20.32
CA ILE A 152 -1.60 10.24 -19.46
C ILE A 152 -0.99 8.98 -20.05
N GLU A 153 -0.06 8.38 -19.32
CA GLU A 153 0.64 7.17 -19.70
C GLU A 153 0.67 6.19 -18.53
N PHE A 154 0.32 4.93 -18.81
CA PHE A 154 0.38 3.87 -17.82
C PHE A 154 1.51 2.92 -18.16
N SER A 155 2.51 2.87 -17.28
CA SER A 155 3.57 1.87 -17.32
C SER A 155 3.47 0.98 -16.07
N PRO A 156 3.16 -0.33 -16.22
CA PRO A 156 3.10 -1.25 -15.09
C PRO A 156 4.48 -1.47 -14.45
N GLU A 157 5.56 -1.33 -15.23
CA GLU A 157 6.94 -1.50 -14.78
C GLU A 157 7.39 -0.36 -13.85
N ALA A 158 6.82 0.84 -14.02
CA ALA A 158 7.07 1.98 -13.14
C ALA A 158 6.31 1.91 -11.81
N SER A 159 5.58 0.82 -11.55
CA SER A 159 4.85 0.63 -10.30
C SER A 159 5.77 0.23 -9.14
N SER A 160 5.47 0.72 -7.94
CA SER A 160 6.18 0.39 -6.72
C SER A 160 5.21 -0.02 -5.61
N VAL A 161 5.58 -1.04 -4.84
CA VAL A 161 4.85 -1.40 -3.62
C VAL A 161 5.37 -0.51 -2.50
N LEU A 162 4.49 0.32 -1.94
CA LEU A 162 4.82 1.23 -0.85
C LEU A 162 4.73 0.52 0.50
N GLN A 163 3.73 -0.36 0.65
CA GLN A 163 3.47 -1.08 1.88
C GLN A 163 2.67 -2.36 1.64
N LEU A 164 3.01 -3.39 2.42
CA LEU A 164 2.26 -4.62 2.62
C LEU A 164 1.88 -4.73 4.09
N VAL A 165 0.69 -5.27 4.33
CA VAL A 165 0.21 -5.63 5.66
C VAL A 165 -0.12 -7.11 5.68
N CYS A 166 0.62 -7.86 6.49
CA CYS A 166 0.44 -9.29 6.64
C CYS A 166 -0.14 -9.61 8.01
N ARG A 167 -1.19 -10.42 8.05
CA ARG A 167 -1.67 -11.07 9.26
C ARG A 167 -1.13 -12.50 9.27
N VAL A 168 -0.46 -12.86 10.34
CA VAL A 168 -0.11 -14.24 10.67
C VAL A 168 -1.04 -14.70 11.77
N ASP A 169 -1.72 -15.82 11.55
CA ASP A 169 -2.46 -16.52 12.59
C ASP A 169 -1.60 -17.70 13.02
N LEU A 170 -1.18 -17.73 14.29
CA LEU A 170 -0.38 -18.85 14.81
C LEU A 170 -1.19 -20.15 14.86
N GLY A 171 -2.52 -20.05 14.75
CA GLY A 171 -3.43 -21.19 14.70
C GLY A 171 -3.52 -21.96 16.02
N GLY A 172 -4.48 -22.89 16.05
CA GLY A 172 -4.70 -23.79 17.19
C GLY A 172 -5.06 -23.12 18.52
N SER A 173 -4.75 -23.81 19.62
CA SER A 173 -5.02 -23.35 20.99
C SER A 173 -3.89 -22.50 21.58
N PHE A 174 -2.78 -22.31 20.84
CA PHE A 174 -1.62 -21.57 21.34
C PHE A 174 -1.96 -20.11 21.62
N ARG A 175 -1.50 -19.62 22.79
CA ARG A 175 -1.59 -18.22 23.18
C ARG A 175 -0.22 -17.79 23.68
N PRO A 176 0.39 -16.74 23.09
CA PRO A 176 1.72 -16.30 23.51
C PRO A 176 1.68 -15.72 24.92
N ASP A 177 2.66 -16.09 25.74
CA ASP A 177 2.85 -15.50 27.06
C ASP A 177 3.53 -14.13 26.91
N ILE A 178 2.72 -13.07 26.94
CA ILE A 178 3.16 -11.70 26.66
C ILE A 178 4.28 -11.21 27.60
N PRO A 179 4.20 -11.40 28.92
CA PRO A 179 5.33 -11.16 29.83
C PRO A 179 6.64 -11.81 29.37
N THR A 180 6.63 -13.10 29.03
CA THR A 180 7.83 -13.81 28.56
C THR A 180 8.35 -13.26 27.23
N VAL A 181 7.44 -12.89 26.33
CA VAL A 181 7.77 -12.26 25.04
C VAL A 181 8.47 -10.91 25.31
N LEU A 182 7.92 -10.05 26.17
CA LEU A 182 8.49 -8.74 26.51
C LEU A 182 9.89 -8.84 27.11
N ASP A 183 10.11 -9.83 27.99
CA ASP A 183 11.38 -10.04 28.67
C ASP A 183 12.44 -10.73 27.79
N HIS A 184 12.04 -11.22 26.62
CA HIS A 184 12.93 -11.98 25.74
C HIS A 184 14.14 -11.12 25.29
N PRO A 185 15.40 -11.62 25.44
CA PRO A 185 16.62 -10.83 25.20
C PRO A 185 16.70 -10.17 23.83
N GLN A 186 16.14 -10.81 22.81
CA GLN A 186 16.14 -10.36 21.42
C GLN A 186 15.23 -9.16 21.15
N ILE A 187 14.09 -9.06 21.86
CA ILE A 187 13.07 -8.04 21.56
C ILE A 187 12.88 -7.01 22.67
N ARG A 188 13.34 -7.26 23.91
CA ARG A 188 13.18 -6.35 25.05
C ARG A 188 13.58 -4.89 24.81
N THR A 189 14.54 -4.64 23.92
CA THR A 189 15.03 -3.27 23.61
C THR A 189 14.22 -2.55 22.54
N VAL A 190 13.38 -3.28 21.82
CA VAL A 190 12.60 -2.80 20.67
C VAL A 190 11.10 -3.09 20.80
N ALA A 191 10.70 -3.80 21.85
CA ALA A 191 9.35 -4.13 22.22
C ALA A 191 8.74 -3.02 23.10
N ILE A 192 7.45 -2.76 22.88
CA ILE A 192 6.64 -1.83 23.64
C ILE A 192 5.39 -2.58 24.05
N ASP A 193 5.09 -2.58 25.35
CA ASP A 193 3.86 -3.17 25.86
C ASP A 193 2.64 -2.37 25.39
N THR A 194 1.58 -3.07 25.04
CA THR A 194 0.31 -2.49 24.61
C THR A 194 -0.82 -3.19 25.35
N ARG A 195 -1.99 -2.54 25.45
CA ARG A 195 -3.15 -3.07 26.20
C ARG A 195 -3.47 -4.54 25.88
N ASP A 196 -3.36 -4.92 24.60
CA ASP A 196 -3.80 -6.22 24.08
C ASP A 196 -2.65 -7.14 23.61
N GLY A 197 -1.38 -6.73 23.80
CA GLY A 197 -0.23 -7.45 23.23
C GLY A 197 1.07 -6.66 23.26
N VAL A 198 1.96 -6.90 22.29
CA VAL A 198 3.28 -6.26 22.20
C VAL A 198 3.50 -5.67 20.82
N ALA A 199 4.02 -4.45 20.75
CA ALA A 199 4.50 -3.85 19.52
C ALA A 199 6.03 -3.94 19.44
N VAL A 200 6.56 -4.63 18.43
CA VAL A 200 8.00 -4.82 18.21
C VAL A 200 8.44 -4.06 16.97
N ARG A 201 9.38 -3.13 17.12
CA ARG A 201 10.01 -2.44 15.99
C ARG A 201 11.20 -3.24 15.49
N ILE A 202 11.13 -3.74 14.27
CA ILE A 202 12.20 -4.56 13.72
C ILE A 202 13.31 -3.63 13.23
N PRO A 203 14.55 -3.76 13.74
CA PRO A 203 15.67 -3.02 13.21
C PRO A 203 15.84 -3.37 11.74
N HIS A 204 16.16 -2.37 10.90
CA HIS A 204 16.35 -2.61 9.47
C HIS A 204 17.50 -3.62 9.29
N ILE A 205 17.16 -4.87 8.99
CA ILE A 205 18.12 -5.87 8.58
C ILE A 205 18.47 -5.50 7.15
N GLN A 206 19.50 -4.66 6.99
CA GLN A 206 20.19 -4.64 5.70
C GLN A 206 20.65 -6.08 5.49
N ALA A 207 20.15 -6.73 4.44
CA ALA A 207 20.71 -7.99 4.00
C ALA A 207 22.21 -7.76 3.83
N SER A 208 23.00 -8.35 4.73
CA SER A 208 24.44 -8.25 4.70
C SER A 208 24.93 -8.94 3.43
N THR A 209 25.06 -8.19 2.34
CA THR A 209 26.03 -8.53 1.31
C THR A 209 27.39 -8.43 1.98
N ALA A 210 27.95 -9.60 2.31
CA ALA A 210 29.34 -9.73 2.68
C ALA A 210 30.21 -9.25 1.51
N ALA A 211 30.59 -7.97 1.53
CA ALA A 211 31.72 -7.42 0.81
C ALA A 211 32.10 -6.09 1.48
N GLN A 212 32.98 -6.14 2.48
CA GLN A 212 33.80 -4.98 2.82
C GLN A 212 34.67 -4.65 1.60
N CYS A 213 34.56 -3.45 1.05
CA CYS A 213 35.70 -2.67 0.57
C CYS A 213 35.28 -1.20 0.41
N HIS A 214 36.15 -0.34 0.89
CA HIS A 214 36.06 1.12 0.95
C HIS A 214 35.76 1.78 -0.40
N SER A 215 34.92 2.81 -0.39
CA SER A 215 35.25 4.10 -1.01
C SER A 215 34.18 5.15 -0.69
N ALA A 216 34.65 6.32 -0.29
CA ALA A 216 33.88 7.54 -0.18
C ALA A 216 33.50 8.05 -1.56
N GLY A 217 32.27 8.54 -1.73
CA GLY A 217 31.84 9.18 -2.98
C GLY A 217 30.35 9.51 -3.01
N SER A 218 30.03 10.75 -2.65
CA SER A 218 28.88 11.58 -3.09
C SER A 218 27.59 10.87 -3.53
N ALA A 219 26.57 10.89 -2.67
CA ALA A 219 25.20 10.53 -3.03
C ALA A 219 24.33 11.80 -3.12
N VAL A 220 23.93 12.11 -4.35
CA VAL A 220 22.93 13.13 -4.70
C VAL A 220 21.59 12.73 -4.08
N ALA A 221 20.96 13.66 -3.36
CA ALA A 221 19.66 13.46 -2.72
C ALA A 221 18.57 13.24 -3.78
N LEU A 222 17.98 12.05 -3.78
CA LEU A 222 16.67 11.80 -4.39
C LEU A 222 15.63 11.95 -3.28
N ASP A 223 14.98 13.12 -3.28
CA ASP A 223 13.96 13.50 -2.31
C ASP A 223 12.81 12.49 -2.24
N GLY A 224 12.58 11.98 -1.02
CA GLY A 224 11.45 11.14 -0.65
C GLY A 224 10.20 11.98 -0.47
N PHE A 225 9.42 12.17 -1.53
CA PHE A 225 8.15 12.91 -1.52
C PHE A 225 6.91 12.01 -1.31
N GLY A 226 7.06 10.87 -0.64
CA GLY A 226 5.96 9.92 -0.38
C GLY A 226 5.46 9.86 1.07
N GLY A 227 6.14 10.55 1.99
CA GLY A 227 5.88 10.44 3.43
C GLY A 227 5.01 11.54 4.05
N ASP A 228 4.82 12.66 3.36
CA ASP A 228 4.31 13.89 3.98
C ASP A 228 2.85 14.24 3.64
N MET A 229 2.16 13.42 2.85
CA MET A 229 0.76 13.67 2.47
C MET A 229 -0.28 13.03 3.40
N LEU A 230 0.17 12.48 4.55
CA LEU A 230 -0.70 11.92 5.61
C LEU A 230 -0.40 12.50 7.00
N SER A 231 0.44 13.54 7.11
CA SER A 231 0.60 14.34 8.32
C SER A 231 -0.51 15.41 8.39
N ILE A 232 -1.76 14.97 8.47
CA ILE A 232 -2.90 15.83 8.84
C ILE A 232 -3.37 15.41 10.23
N ASP A 233 -3.06 16.30 11.18
CA ASP A 233 -3.71 16.55 12.48
C ASP A 233 -3.90 15.36 13.43
N ALA A 234 -2.80 14.99 14.09
CA ALA A 234 -2.82 14.33 15.38
C ALA A 234 -2.34 15.28 16.50
N GLU A 235 -2.65 16.57 16.39
CA GLU A 235 -2.56 17.51 17.52
C GLU A 235 -3.89 17.40 18.29
N ASP A 236 -3.89 16.56 19.34
CA ASP A 236 -4.73 16.62 20.56
C ASP A 236 -4.92 15.26 21.26
N VAL A 237 -4.02 14.29 21.01
CA VAL A 237 -3.79 13.17 21.94
C VAL A 237 -2.30 13.12 22.30
N GLY A 238 -1.79 14.21 22.89
CA GLY A 238 -0.53 14.19 23.66
C GLY A 238 -0.71 13.35 24.93
N ARG A 239 0.23 12.58 25.44
CA ARG A 239 1.69 12.69 25.48
C ARG A 239 2.20 11.29 25.82
N GLU A 240 3.10 10.71 25.01
CA GLU A 240 4.11 9.74 25.52
C GLU A 240 5.18 9.31 24.50
N PHE A 241 5.13 9.73 23.23
CA PHE A 241 6.08 9.26 22.20
C PHE A 241 7.16 10.26 21.75
N ARG A 242 7.60 11.19 22.61
CA ARG A 242 8.78 12.04 22.31
C ARG A 242 10.04 11.55 23.00
N GLY A 243 10.59 10.46 22.46
CA GLY A 243 11.97 10.03 22.68
C GLY A 243 12.78 10.18 21.39
N ARG A 244 13.78 11.07 21.42
CA ARG A 244 14.73 11.40 20.34
C ARG A 244 15.23 10.16 19.57
N ARG A 245 15.17 10.20 18.23
CA ARG A 245 16.17 9.59 17.31
C ARG A 245 15.90 10.09 15.89
N ALA A 246 16.99 10.50 15.23
CA ALA A 246 17.05 10.93 13.84
C ALA A 246 16.28 9.99 12.89
N ALA A 247 15.81 10.53 11.77
CA ALA A 247 15.13 9.85 10.68
C ALA A 247 15.93 8.68 10.10
N ARG A 248 16.01 7.57 10.84
CA ARG A 248 16.38 6.26 10.31
C ARG A 248 15.14 5.72 9.62
N ALA A 249 15.31 5.18 8.41
CA ALA A 249 14.25 4.48 7.70
C ALA A 249 13.50 3.57 8.68
N LYS A 250 12.21 3.84 8.89
CA LYS A 250 11.38 3.11 9.86
C LYS A 250 11.30 1.66 9.37
N GLY A 251 11.95 0.74 10.07
CA GLY A 251 11.88 -0.68 9.77
C GLY A 251 10.46 -1.23 10.01
N PRO A 252 10.19 -2.47 9.58
CA PRO A 252 8.90 -3.12 9.79
C PRO A 252 8.48 -3.12 11.26
N THR A 253 7.18 -3.12 11.52
CA THR A 253 6.63 -3.22 12.88
C THR A 253 5.74 -4.45 12.98
N CYS A 254 5.97 -5.26 14.00
CA CYS A 254 5.13 -6.42 14.34
C CYS A 254 4.26 -6.11 15.55
N LEU A 255 2.97 -6.35 15.46
CA LEU A 255 2.03 -6.32 16.59
C LEU A 255 1.68 -7.77 16.93
N ILE A 256 2.05 -8.23 18.12
CA ILE A 256 1.82 -9.59 18.62
C ILE A 256 0.68 -9.52 19.62
N PHE A 257 -0.45 -10.15 19.31
CA PHE A 257 -1.63 -10.13 20.16
C PHE A 257 -1.70 -11.36 21.07
N ARG A 258 -2.26 -11.18 22.27
CA ARG A 258 -2.57 -12.28 23.21
C ARG A 258 -3.38 -13.41 22.59
N THR A 259 -4.15 -13.10 21.53
CA THR A 259 -4.99 -14.07 20.82
C THR A 259 -4.20 -15.07 19.96
N GLY A 260 -2.87 -14.92 19.82
CA GLY A 260 -2.06 -15.72 18.90
C GLY A 260 -2.08 -15.19 17.45
N LYS A 261 -2.46 -13.92 17.26
CA LYS A 261 -2.39 -13.24 15.96
C LYS A 261 -1.19 -12.31 15.95
N ILE A 262 -0.51 -12.21 14.80
CA ILE A 262 0.58 -11.27 14.58
C ILE A 262 0.22 -10.42 13.37
N LEU A 263 0.38 -9.10 13.47
CA LEU A 263 0.21 -8.17 12.35
C LEU A 263 1.57 -7.55 12.00
N VAL A 264 2.03 -7.76 10.78
CA VAL A 264 3.28 -7.23 10.25
C VAL A 264 2.97 -6.04 9.35
N LEU A 265 3.57 -4.89 9.65
CA LEU A 265 3.32 -3.61 9.01
C LEU A 265 4.61 -3.01 8.44
N GLY A 266 4.47 -2.26 7.35
CA GLY A 266 5.56 -1.44 6.80
C GLY A 266 6.56 -2.19 5.93
N CYS A 267 6.27 -3.45 5.57
CA CYS A 267 7.08 -4.22 4.63
C CYS A 267 6.79 -3.81 3.18
N LYS A 268 7.76 -3.88 2.29
CA LYS A 268 7.59 -3.65 0.84
C LYS A 268 7.57 -4.93 0.03
N SER A 269 8.04 -6.03 0.60
CA SER A 269 8.12 -7.32 -0.08
C SER A 269 7.78 -8.49 0.85
N PRO A 270 7.40 -9.66 0.30
CA PRO A 270 7.20 -10.89 1.07
C PRO A 270 8.44 -11.33 1.86
N GLU A 271 9.64 -11.07 1.34
CA GLU A 271 10.91 -11.42 2.00
C GLU A 271 11.12 -10.59 3.27
N GLU A 272 10.76 -9.30 3.24
CA GLU A 272 10.78 -8.46 4.44
C GLU A 272 9.77 -8.93 5.48
N ILE A 273 8.58 -9.41 5.05
CA ILE A 273 7.59 -10.03 5.97
C ILE A 273 8.19 -11.29 6.59
N ASN A 274 8.84 -12.14 5.79
CA ASN A 274 9.46 -13.34 6.28
C ASN A 274 10.55 -13.04 7.31
N ALA A 275 11.46 -12.11 7.01
CA ALA A 275 12.52 -11.69 7.92
C ALA A 275 11.98 -11.06 9.22
N ALA A 276 10.89 -10.28 9.11
CA ALA A 276 10.19 -9.72 10.25
C ALA A 276 9.64 -10.80 11.19
N ILE A 277 9.06 -11.85 10.62
CA ILE A 277 8.53 -12.99 11.38
C ILE A 277 9.68 -13.78 12.00
N ASP A 278 10.76 -14.06 11.25
CA ASP A 278 11.96 -14.73 11.76
C ASP A 278 12.56 -14.01 12.97
N PHE A 279 12.52 -12.67 12.99
CA PHE A 279 13.01 -11.89 14.11
C PHE A 279 12.15 -12.02 15.37
N VAL A 280 10.83 -12.09 15.25
CA VAL A 280 9.94 -12.20 16.42
C VAL A 280 9.66 -13.64 16.83
N TRP A 281 9.87 -14.60 15.92
CA TRP A 281 9.49 -16.00 16.12
C TRP A 281 10.07 -16.62 17.39
N PRO A 282 11.39 -16.51 17.69
CA PRO A 282 11.95 -17.13 18.88
C PRO A 282 11.32 -16.61 20.18
N ALA A 283 11.10 -15.30 20.26
CA ALA A 283 10.46 -14.67 21.42
C ALA A 283 8.99 -15.10 21.59
N VAL A 284 8.29 -15.42 20.49
CA VAL A 284 6.89 -15.85 20.52
C VAL A 284 6.76 -17.31 20.95
N VAL A 285 7.63 -18.20 20.47
CA VAL A 285 7.55 -19.64 20.76
C VAL A 285 8.44 -20.09 21.93
N GLY A 286 9.24 -19.20 22.51
CA GLY A 286 10.13 -19.48 23.63
C GLY A 286 11.40 -20.25 23.24
N LEU A 287 12.01 -19.88 22.11
CA LEU A 287 13.30 -20.42 21.62
C LEU A 287 14.46 -19.47 21.89
#